data_AF-A0A542UTM2-F1
#
_entry.id   AF-A0A542UTM2-F1
#
_cell.length_a   1.000
_cell.length_b   1.000
_cell.length_c   1.000
_cell.angle_alpha   90.00
_cell.angle_beta   90.00
_cell.angle_gamma   90.00
#
_symmetry.space_group_name_H-M   'P 1'
#
loop_
_entity.id
_entity.type
_entity.pdbx_description
1 polymer ?
#
loop_
_entity_poly.entity_id
_entity_poly.type
_entity_poly.pdbx_seq_one_letter_code
_entity_poly.pdbx_strand_id
1 'polypeptide(L)'
;MTPPADPLAGWHVLVPQPPADALIPHPAPAPAPDEGDVAHASTARTVLESPVGAPRAVPGGAVPAGWGAASPAVVALGAVGAVPVVVPLVRTVPAQDPTPLDDALLALGAGWYEWLAVTSQAAVAVLAQRAAHADEPLAAIVRRGGAQVAAVGPGTRRALEALDVPVALVPPVRSTAADLVAAFPAPGTARAPEPPAGSAFTRGPWPAAPTPTTGRVLVPRGDLAAPTLTDGLAAAGWQVDDVVAYRTVPAEPPPPDVATAWADGTIRAVLLTSASSVRSLVDHLGPPPASTLVVVIGPSTAVQARRSGLRVDAVAREQSLAGLVTALVAVATPSEEHP
;
A
#
# COMPACT_ATOMS: atom_id res chain seq x y z
N MET A 1 3.11 -4.40 40.77
CA MET A 1 3.95 -4.28 39.56
C MET A 1 3.50 -3.05 38.80
N THR A 2 4.28 -1.98 38.86
CA THR A 2 4.08 -0.80 38.00
C THR A 2 4.33 -1.26 36.55
N PRO A 3 3.48 -0.90 35.57
CA PRO A 3 3.80 -1.17 34.18
C PRO A 3 5.18 -0.56 33.84
N PRO A 4 5.98 -1.20 32.97
CA PRO A 4 7.23 -0.60 32.53
C PRO A 4 6.92 0.80 31.96
N ALA A 5 7.76 1.78 32.28
CA ALA A 5 7.60 3.12 31.72
C ALA A 5 7.70 3.04 30.20
N ASP A 6 6.76 3.68 29.49
CA ASP A 6 6.78 3.70 28.03
C ASP A 6 8.07 4.38 27.55
N PRO A 7 8.90 3.70 26.73
CA PRO A 7 10.26 4.13 26.45
C PRO A 7 10.32 5.45 25.66
N LEU A 8 9.24 5.79 24.95
CA LEU A 8 9.14 6.99 24.11
C LEU A 8 8.02 7.94 24.57
N ALA A 9 7.63 7.89 25.85
CA ALA A 9 6.59 8.77 26.39
C ALA A 9 6.83 10.25 26.03
N GLY A 10 5.86 10.87 25.35
CA GLY A 10 5.91 12.29 24.95
C GLY A 10 6.75 12.58 23.69
N TRP A 11 7.31 11.57 23.01
CA TRP A 11 8.00 11.77 21.75
C TRP A 11 7.02 11.97 20.61
N HIS A 12 7.20 13.03 19.83
CA HIS A 12 6.53 13.17 18.53
C HIS A 12 7.36 12.50 17.44
N VAL A 13 6.74 11.57 16.71
CA VAL A 13 7.42 10.77 15.68
C VAL A 13 6.73 10.98 14.34
N LEU A 14 7.43 11.60 13.39
CA LEU A 14 6.93 11.77 12.03
C LEU A 14 6.96 10.43 11.30
N VAL A 15 5.82 10.04 10.75
CA VAL A 15 5.71 8.87 9.88
C VAL A 15 5.05 9.30 8.56
N PRO A 16 5.66 8.99 7.41
CA PRO A 16 5.01 9.18 6.12
C PRO A 16 3.69 8.42 6.12
N GLN A 17 2.61 9.11 5.78
CA GLN A 17 1.36 8.44 5.47
C GLN A 17 1.62 7.51 4.28
N PRO A 18 1.18 6.24 4.31
CA PRO A 18 1.14 5.47 3.08
C PRO A 18 0.33 6.27 2.04
N PRO A 19 0.69 6.23 0.75
CA PRO A 19 -0.10 6.90 -0.27
C PRO A 19 -1.53 6.41 -0.11
N ALA A 20 -2.44 7.35 0.16
CA ALA A 20 -3.84 7.00 0.39
C ALA A 20 -4.38 6.25 -0.83
N ASP A 21 -5.27 5.28 -0.61
CA ASP A 21 -6.09 4.62 -1.64
C ASP A 21 -7.10 5.60 -2.27
N ALA A 22 -6.67 6.83 -2.57
CA ALA A 22 -7.47 7.94 -3.11
C ALA A 22 -7.99 7.70 -4.54
N LEU A 23 -7.83 6.48 -5.05
CA LEU A 23 -8.24 6.06 -6.38
C LEU A 23 -9.43 5.10 -6.38
N ILE A 24 -9.94 4.70 -5.21
CA ILE A 24 -11.28 4.08 -5.12
C ILE A 24 -12.27 5.22 -4.85
N PRO A 25 -13.00 5.73 -5.86
CA PRO A 25 -14.11 6.62 -5.57
C PRO A 25 -15.11 5.85 -4.70
N HIS A 26 -15.41 6.36 -3.51
CA HIS A 26 -16.62 5.96 -2.81
C HIS A 26 -17.80 6.26 -3.73
N PRO A 27 -18.79 5.34 -3.87
CA PRO A 27 -20.04 5.71 -4.52
C PRO A 27 -20.57 6.96 -3.81
N ALA A 28 -20.98 7.97 -4.59
CA ALA A 28 -21.61 9.16 -4.05
C ALA A 28 -22.73 8.72 -3.09
N PRO A 29 -22.87 9.34 -1.90
CA PRO A 29 -24.00 9.04 -1.04
C PRO A 29 -25.28 9.25 -1.87
N ALA A 30 -26.17 8.26 -1.85
CA ALA A 30 -27.46 8.37 -2.50
C ALA A 30 -28.12 9.69 -2.07
N PRO A 31 -28.79 10.41 -2.97
CA PRO A 31 -29.51 11.63 -2.59
C PRO A 31 -30.43 11.29 -1.43
N ALA A 32 -30.42 12.13 -0.39
CA ALA A 32 -31.28 11.94 0.77
C ALA A 32 -32.72 11.73 0.29
N PRO A 33 -33.44 10.72 0.81
CA PRO A 33 -34.86 10.59 0.51
C PRO A 33 -35.56 11.87 0.97
N ASP A 34 -36.41 12.39 0.09
CA ASP A 34 -37.25 13.56 0.33
C ASP A 34 -37.98 13.38 1.67
N GLU A 35 -37.71 14.25 2.65
CA GLU A 35 -38.33 14.21 3.97
C GLU A 35 -39.80 14.62 3.84
N GLY A 36 -40.64 13.63 3.55
CA GLY A 36 -42.05 13.83 3.32
C GLY A 36 -42.90 12.57 3.43
N ASP A 37 -42.69 11.73 4.45
CA ASP A 37 -43.82 11.18 5.21
C ASP A 37 -43.37 10.48 6.50
N VAL A 38 -44.04 10.82 7.60
CA VAL A 38 -43.76 10.34 8.97
C VAL A 38 -44.87 9.37 9.36
N ALA A 39 -44.55 8.09 9.61
CA ALA A 39 -45.34 7.25 10.52
C ALA A 39 -44.62 5.94 10.92
N HIS A 40 -44.22 5.87 12.19
CA HIS A 40 -44.14 4.72 13.10
C HIS A 40 -43.61 3.36 12.62
N ALA A 41 -42.46 2.92 13.16
CA ALA A 41 -42.42 2.09 14.37
C ALA A 41 -40.99 1.68 14.81
N SER A 42 -40.69 1.94 16.09
CA SER A 42 -39.90 1.13 17.02
C SER A 42 -38.40 0.85 16.75
N THR A 43 -37.52 1.57 17.47
CA THR A 43 -36.15 1.11 17.76
C THR A 43 -35.87 1.12 19.26
N ALA A 44 -35.46 -0.05 19.74
CA ALA A 44 -35.00 -0.31 21.09
C ALA A 44 -33.74 0.49 21.40
N ARG A 45 -33.71 1.08 22.60
CA ARG A 45 -32.61 1.86 23.15
C ARG A 45 -31.85 0.94 24.12
N THR A 46 -30.66 0.49 23.73
CA THR A 46 -29.72 -0.17 24.65
C THR A 46 -28.34 0.45 24.52
N VAL A 47 -28.04 1.27 25.54
CA VAL A 47 -26.76 1.39 26.27
C VAL A 47 -25.50 0.87 25.57
N LEU A 48 -24.63 1.78 25.14
CA LEU A 48 -23.19 1.54 25.01
C LEU A 48 -22.48 2.34 26.10
N GLU A 49 -21.98 1.60 27.07
CA GLU A 49 -21.11 2.08 28.14
C GLU A 49 -19.76 2.54 27.58
N SER A 50 -19.22 3.58 28.21
CA SER A 50 -17.99 4.29 27.88
C SER A 50 -16.73 3.40 27.93
N PRO A 51 -15.69 3.68 27.12
CA PRO A 51 -14.33 3.30 27.46
C PRO A 51 -13.59 4.48 28.12
N VAL A 52 -13.24 4.25 29.39
CA VAL A 52 -11.90 4.42 29.98
C VAL A 52 -11.13 5.72 29.69
N GLY A 53 -11.13 6.59 30.71
CA GLY A 53 -9.93 7.28 31.21
C GLY A 53 -9.28 8.33 30.32
N ALA A 54 -9.77 9.57 30.39
CA ALA A 54 -9.09 10.74 29.88
C ALA A 54 -7.65 10.84 30.46
N PRO A 55 -6.60 11.04 29.64
CA PRO A 55 -5.27 11.30 30.15
C PRO A 55 -5.26 12.65 30.87
N ARG A 56 -4.69 12.63 32.07
CA ARG A 56 -4.53 13.79 32.96
C ARG A 56 -3.57 14.80 32.31
N ALA A 57 -4.02 16.06 32.23
CA ALA A 57 -3.28 17.16 31.62
C ALA A 57 -1.88 17.33 32.24
N VAL A 58 -0.86 17.34 31.38
CA VAL A 58 0.51 17.74 31.70
C VAL A 58 0.65 19.23 31.33
N PRO A 59 1.21 20.09 32.20
CA PRO A 59 1.35 21.51 31.88
C PRO A 59 2.57 21.72 30.96
N GLY A 60 2.33 22.07 29.69
CA GLY A 60 3.36 22.53 28.76
C GLY A 60 3.03 22.24 27.30
N GLY A 61 2.50 23.24 26.58
CA GLY A 61 2.31 23.23 25.12
C GLY A 61 1.05 22.49 24.66
N ALA A 62 0.05 23.22 24.16
CA ALA A 62 -1.12 22.62 23.54
C ALA A 62 -0.72 21.92 22.23
N VAL A 63 -0.84 20.60 22.19
CA VAL A 63 -0.72 19.78 20.97
C VAL A 63 -2.09 19.75 20.29
N PRO A 64 -2.20 20.06 18.97
CA PRO A 64 -3.47 19.92 18.26
C PRO A 64 -3.92 18.46 18.24
N ALA A 65 -5.15 18.19 18.70
CA ALA A 65 -5.76 16.87 18.57
C ALA A 65 -6.17 16.63 17.10
N GLY A 66 -5.75 15.50 16.51
CA GLY A 66 -6.35 14.99 15.27
C GLY A 66 -5.43 14.71 14.08
N TRP A 67 -4.23 14.16 14.29
CA TRP A 67 -3.32 13.80 13.17
C TRP A 67 -3.42 12.31 12.80
N GLY A 68 -4.43 11.98 11.98
CA GLY A 68 -4.49 10.73 11.19
C GLY A 68 -5.48 9.67 11.67
N ALA A 69 -6.11 8.98 10.71
CA ALA A 69 -6.93 7.78 10.93
C ALA A 69 -6.08 6.61 11.48
N ALA A 70 -6.74 5.58 12.03
CA ALA A 70 -6.09 4.39 12.56
C ALA A 70 -5.24 3.68 11.48
N SER A 71 -3.94 3.96 11.47
CA SER A 71 -2.95 3.26 10.65
C SER A 71 -2.14 2.29 11.51
N PRO A 72 -1.62 1.19 10.96
CA PRO A 72 -0.74 0.28 11.71
C PRO A 72 0.47 1.00 12.34
N ALA A 73 0.94 2.08 11.72
CA ALA A 73 2.01 2.91 12.27
C ALA A 73 1.58 3.68 13.53
N VAL A 74 0.36 4.23 13.55
CA VAL A 74 -0.22 4.90 14.72
C VAL A 74 -0.33 3.93 15.89
N VAL A 75 -0.83 2.70 15.62
CA VAL A 75 -0.94 1.65 16.65
C VAL A 75 0.43 1.24 17.18
N ALA A 76 1.40 0.99 16.28
CA ALA A 76 2.74 0.54 16.68
C ALA A 76 3.51 1.59 17.49
N LEU A 77 3.37 2.87 17.15
CA LEU A 77 3.98 3.98 17.91
C LEU A 77 3.28 4.23 19.24
N GLY A 78 1.94 4.15 19.27
CA GLY A 78 1.18 4.25 20.51
C GLY A 78 1.54 3.17 21.52
N ALA A 79 1.85 1.95 21.05
CA ALA A 79 2.28 0.84 21.90
C ALA A 79 3.62 1.06 22.63
N VAL A 80 4.40 2.08 22.25
CA VAL A 80 5.66 2.47 22.90
C VAL A 80 5.60 3.87 23.53
N GLY A 81 4.39 4.44 23.64
CA GLY A 81 4.13 5.76 24.24
C GLY A 81 4.45 6.96 23.36
N ALA A 82 4.79 6.75 22.09
CA ALA A 82 5.08 7.82 21.14
C ALA A 82 3.78 8.40 20.53
N VAL A 83 3.79 9.70 20.23
CA VAL A 83 2.73 10.41 19.53
C VAL A 83 3.04 10.43 18.03
N PRO A 84 2.29 9.70 17.19
CA PRO A 84 2.52 9.69 15.75
C PRO A 84 2.10 11.01 15.10
N VAL A 85 2.97 11.54 14.24
CA VAL A 85 2.73 12.69 13.37
C VAL A 85 2.66 12.17 11.93
N VAL A 86 1.45 11.86 11.47
CA VAL A 86 1.23 11.25 10.15
C VAL A 86 1.17 12.34 9.09
N VAL A 87 2.08 12.29 8.12
CA VAL A 87 2.22 13.32 7.08
C VAL A 87 2.25 12.68 5.70
N PRO A 88 1.34 13.04 4.76
CA PRO A 88 1.47 12.60 3.38
C PRO A 88 2.67 13.31 2.75
N LEU A 89 3.76 12.57 2.54
CA LEU A 89 4.93 13.10 1.82
C LEU A 89 4.84 12.84 0.33
N VAL A 90 4.25 11.70 -0.05
CA VAL A 90 4.02 11.37 -1.45
C VAL A 90 2.56 11.04 -1.68
N ARG A 91 2.12 11.22 -2.92
CA ARG A 91 0.82 10.76 -3.39
C ARG A 91 0.95 10.01 -4.70
N THR A 92 0.03 9.09 -4.90
CA THR A 92 -0.14 8.36 -6.14
C THR A 92 -1.07 9.15 -7.04
N VAL A 93 -0.64 9.39 -8.28
CA VAL A 93 -1.48 9.94 -9.34
C VAL A 93 -1.46 8.99 -10.54
N PRO A 94 -2.50 8.94 -11.38
CA PRO A 94 -2.45 8.18 -12.63
C PRO A 94 -1.23 8.57 -13.50
N ALA A 95 -0.84 7.67 -14.40
CA ALA A 95 0.14 7.98 -15.43
C ALA A 95 -0.29 9.24 -16.23
N GLN A 96 0.69 10.03 -16.66
CA GLN A 96 0.42 11.28 -17.38
C GLN A 96 -0.26 11.03 -18.71
N ASP A 97 0.18 9.98 -19.40
CA ASP A 97 -0.48 9.45 -20.58
C ASP A 97 -1.14 8.12 -20.19
N PRO A 98 -2.48 8.04 -20.17
CA PRO A 98 -3.17 6.80 -19.85
C PRO A 98 -3.29 5.84 -21.04
N THR A 99 -2.99 6.30 -22.26
CA THR A 99 -3.21 5.54 -23.51
C THR A 99 -2.59 4.14 -23.46
N PRO A 100 -1.32 3.96 -23.02
CA PRO A 100 -0.72 2.63 -22.95
C PRO A 100 -1.48 1.67 -22.01
N LEU A 101 -2.07 2.20 -20.93
CA LEU A 101 -2.85 1.39 -20.01
C LEU A 101 -4.23 1.04 -20.56
N ASP A 102 -4.86 1.97 -21.28
CA ASP A 102 -6.15 1.70 -21.94
C ASP A 102 -5.99 0.66 -23.05
N ASP A 103 -4.95 0.79 -23.88
CA ASP A 103 -4.62 -0.18 -24.93
C ASP A 103 -4.36 -1.57 -24.32
N ALA A 104 -3.64 -1.61 -23.19
CA ALA A 104 -3.39 -2.85 -22.46
C ALA A 104 -4.67 -3.46 -21.87
N LEU A 105 -5.61 -2.66 -21.37
CA LEU A 105 -6.93 -3.13 -20.89
C LEU A 105 -7.79 -3.67 -22.02
N LEU A 106 -7.76 -3.04 -23.19
CA LEU A 106 -8.42 -3.53 -24.40
C LEU A 106 -7.82 -4.88 -24.85
N ALA A 107 -6.49 -4.97 -24.90
CA ALA A 107 -5.78 -6.20 -25.24
C ALA A 107 -6.03 -7.31 -24.21
N LEU A 108 -6.09 -6.97 -22.93
CA LEU A 108 -6.46 -7.88 -21.85
C LEU A 108 -7.84 -8.47 -22.08
N GLY A 109 -8.86 -7.64 -22.31
CA GLY A 109 -10.21 -8.13 -22.60
C GLY A 109 -10.31 -8.93 -23.91
N ALA A 110 -9.44 -8.65 -24.88
CA ALA A 110 -9.35 -9.39 -26.13
C ALA A 110 -8.58 -10.73 -26.02
N GLY A 111 -8.07 -11.07 -24.83
CA GLY A 111 -7.39 -12.34 -24.57
C GLY A 111 -5.92 -12.39 -25.02
N TRP A 112 -5.26 -11.23 -25.15
CA TRP A 112 -3.83 -11.16 -25.50
C TRP A 112 -2.92 -11.57 -24.34
N TYR A 113 -3.39 -11.46 -23.10
CA TYR A 113 -2.61 -11.78 -21.92
C TYR A 113 -3.09 -13.07 -21.28
N GLU A 114 -2.13 -13.94 -20.97
CA GLU A 114 -2.37 -15.12 -20.14
C GLU A 114 -2.40 -14.75 -18.66
N TRP A 115 -1.63 -13.72 -18.29
CA TRP A 115 -1.54 -13.24 -16.92
C TRP A 115 -1.65 -11.72 -16.80
N LEU A 116 -2.32 -11.29 -15.74
CA LEU A 116 -2.23 -9.96 -15.17
C LEU A 116 -1.48 -10.06 -13.83
N ALA A 117 -0.28 -9.48 -13.74
CA ALA A 117 0.53 -9.54 -12.52
C ALA A 117 0.58 -8.17 -11.82
N VAL A 118 -0.07 -8.06 -10.66
CA VAL A 118 -0.24 -6.80 -9.93
C VAL A 118 0.56 -6.80 -8.62
N THR A 119 1.40 -5.78 -8.45
CA THR A 119 2.29 -5.68 -7.28
C THR A 119 1.92 -4.58 -6.30
N SER A 120 0.85 -3.83 -6.55
CA SER A 120 0.45 -2.69 -5.73
C SER A 120 -1.06 -2.49 -5.70
N GLN A 121 -1.61 -2.15 -4.54
CA GLN A 121 -3.01 -1.75 -4.38
C GLN A 121 -3.32 -0.48 -5.21
N ALA A 122 -2.36 0.43 -5.34
CA ALA A 122 -2.50 1.61 -6.18
C ALA A 122 -2.69 1.26 -7.67
N ALA A 123 -2.02 0.21 -8.16
CA ALA A 123 -2.24 -0.27 -9.53
C ALA A 123 -3.65 -0.83 -9.71
N VAL A 124 -4.17 -1.58 -8.72
CA VAL A 124 -5.55 -2.09 -8.74
C VAL A 124 -6.56 -0.95 -8.86
N ALA A 125 -6.39 0.10 -8.05
CA ALA A 125 -7.30 1.24 -8.07
C ALA A 125 -7.26 2.01 -9.39
N VAL A 126 -6.07 2.23 -9.99
CA VAL A 126 -5.98 2.83 -11.33
C VAL A 126 -6.63 1.93 -12.38
N LEU A 127 -6.35 0.62 -12.39
CA LEU A 127 -6.96 -0.31 -13.34
C LEU A 127 -8.50 -0.26 -13.26
N ALA A 128 -9.05 -0.24 -12.05
CA ALA A 128 -10.49 -0.14 -11.82
C ALA A 128 -11.05 1.18 -12.35
N GLN A 129 -10.38 2.30 -12.07
CA GLN A 129 -10.76 3.62 -12.56
C GLN A 129 -10.76 3.68 -14.10
N ARG A 130 -9.71 3.15 -14.74
CA ARG A 130 -9.61 3.14 -16.21
C ARG A 130 -10.65 2.22 -16.85
N ALA A 131 -10.87 1.04 -16.28
CA ALA A 131 -11.91 0.12 -16.73
C ALA A 131 -13.31 0.78 -16.66
N ALA A 132 -13.60 1.50 -15.58
CA ALA A 132 -14.85 2.24 -15.43
C ALA A 132 -15.03 3.36 -16.47
N HIS A 133 -13.96 4.03 -16.92
CA HIS A 133 -14.04 4.98 -18.05
C HIS A 133 -14.36 4.30 -19.39
N ALA A 134 -14.13 3.00 -19.51
CA ALA A 134 -14.54 2.18 -20.65
C ALA A 134 -15.91 1.50 -20.44
N ASP A 135 -16.68 1.94 -19.43
CA ASP A 135 -17.99 1.42 -19.05
C ASP A 135 -18.02 -0.11 -18.76
N GLU A 136 -16.87 -0.70 -18.40
CA GLU A 136 -16.75 -2.13 -18.10
C GLU A 136 -16.00 -2.33 -16.76
N PRO A 137 -16.51 -3.12 -15.80
CA PRO A 137 -15.78 -3.38 -14.56
C PRO A 137 -14.54 -4.25 -14.84
N LEU A 138 -13.46 -4.03 -14.09
CA LEU A 138 -12.18 -4.74 -14.28
C LEU A 138 -12.35 -6.28 -14.27
N ALA A 139 -13.21 -6.81 -13.41
CA ALA A 139 -13.50 -8.25 -13.36
C ALA A 139 -14.16 -8.79 -14.64
N ALA A 140 -14.97 -7.99 -15.33
CA ALA A 140 -15.55 -8.40 -16.61
C ALA A 140 -14.48 -8.44 -17.71
N ILE A 141 -13.59 -7.44 -17.77
CA ILE A 141 -12.45 -7.41 -18.71
C ILE A 141 -11.57 -8.66 -18.51
N VAL A 142 -11.15 -8.93 -17.27
CA VAL A 142 -10.30 -10.09 -16.93
C VAL A 142 -10.99 -11.40 -17.30
N ARG A 143 -12.28 -11.55 -16.95
CA ARG A 143 -13.05 -12.78 -17.23
C ARG A 143 -13.25 -13.01 -18.73
N ARG A 144 -13.55 -11.95 -19.49
CA ARG A 144 -13.72 -11.98 -20.93
C ARG A 144 -12.42 -12.34 -21.64
N GLY A 145 -11.31 -11.78 -21.19
CA GLY A 145 -9.97 -12.10 -21.68
C GLY A 145 -9.46 -13.48 -21.29
N GLY A 146 -9.98 -14.05 -20.20
CA GLY A 146 -9.53 -15.36 -19.69
C GLY A 146 -8.17 -15.31 -18.99
N ALA A 147 -7.66 -14.13 -18.65
CA ALA A 147 -6.37 -13.98 -17.99
C ALA A 147 -6.41 -14.45 -16.52
N GLN A 148 -5.35 -15.14 -16.09
CA GLN A 148 -5.13 -15.45 -14.68
C GLN A 148 -4.52 -14.23 -13.96
N VAL A 149 -4.86 -14.04 -12.70
CA VAL A 149 -4.39 -12.87 -11.93
C VAL A 149 -3.42 -13.29 -10.84
N ALA A 150 -2.27 -12.66 -10.82
CA ALA A 150 -1.26 -12.82 -9.78
C ALA A 150 -1.15 -11.54 -8.96
N ALA A 151 -1.11 -11.68 -7.64
CA ALA A 151 -0.89 -10.57 -6.72
C ALA A 151 0.38 -10.80 -5.90
N VAL A 152 1.19 -9.76 -5.70
CA VAL A 152 2.44 -9.89 -4.93
C VAL A 152 2.20 -10.25 -3.45
N GLY A 153 1.04 -9.91 -2.89
CA GLY A 153 0.78 -10.11 -1.47
C GLY A 153 -0.68 -9.91 -1.05
N PRO A 154 -0.98 -10.14 0.25
CA PRO A 154 -2.34 -10.14 0.77
C PRO A 154 -3.09 -8.81 0.61
N GLY A 155 -2.41 -7.67 0.72
CA GLY A 155 -3.03 -6.36 0.51
C GLY A 155 -3.54 -6.19 -0.93
N THR A 156 -2.68 -6.45 -1.91
CA THR A 156 -3.06 -6.41 -3.33
C THR A 156 -4.13 -7.43 -3.67
N ARG A 157 -4.07 -8.64 -3.09
CA ARG A 157 -5.14 -9.65 -3.22
C ARG A 157 -6.49 -9.12 -2.74
N ARG A 158 -6.55 -8.55 -1.53
CA ARG A 158 -7.79 -8.00 -0.97
C ARG A 158 -8.36 -6.89 -1.84
N ALA A 159 -7.51 -6.01 -2.38
CA ALA A 159 -7.95 -4.95 -3.28
C ALA A 159 -8.55 -5.49 -4.59
N LEU A 160 -7.98 -6.56 -5.16
CA LEU A 160 -8.52 -7.23 -6.35
C LEU A 160 -9.83 -7.97 -6.05
N GLU A 161 -9.88 -8.72 -4.95
CA GLU A 161 -11.06 -9.49 -4.54
C GLU A 161 -12.24 -8.57 -4.15
N ALA A 162 -11.97 -7.37 -3.63
CA ALA A 162 -13.00 -6.34 -3.40
C ALA A 162 -13.66 -5.82 -4.69
N LEU A 163 -13.06 -6.08 -5.85
CA LEU A 163 -13.59 -5.79 -7.18
C LEU A 163 -14.07 -7.05 -7.91
N ASP A 164 -14.27 -8.16 -7.18
CA ASP A 164 -14.65 -9.47 -7.73
C ASP A 164 -13.65 -10.04 -8.76
N VAL A 165 -12.39 -9.61 -8.72
CA VAL A 165 -11.31 -10.14 -9.56
C VAL A 165 -10.67 -11.35 -8.87
N PRO A 166 -10.81 -12.58 -9.40
CA PRO A 166 -10.27 -13.77 -8.77
C PRO A 166 -8.74 -13.83 -8.89
N VAL A 167 -8.05 -14.01 -7.75
CA VAL A 167 -6.59 -14.08 -7.69
C VAL A 167 -6.12 -15.54 -7.66
N ALA A 168 -5.47 -15.97 -8.74
CA ALA A 168 -4.98 -17.34 -8.92
C ALA A 168 -3.65 -17.58 -8.19
N LEU A 169 -2.80 -16.56 -8.05
CA LEU A 169 -1.47 -16.70 -7.46
C LEU A 169 -1.16 -15.59 -6.46
N VAL A 170 -0.72 -15.98 -5.26
CA VAL A 170 -0.02 -15.13 -4.30
C VAL A 170 1.15 -15.93 -3.71
N PRO A 171 2.37 -15.39 -3.67
CA PRO A 171 3.52 -16.12 -3.12
C PRO A 171 3.31 -16.41 -1.62
N PRO A 172 3.70 -17.61 -1.13
CA PRO A 172 3.32 -18.08 0.21
C PRO A 172 4.15 -17.50 1.36
N VAL A 173 5.38 -17.02 1.11
CA VAL A 173 6.33 -16.66 2.18
C VAL A 173 6.43 -15.17 2.39
N ARG A 174 6.76 -14.43 1.33
CA ARG A 174 7.09 -13.01 1.37
C ARG A 174 6.37 -12.31 0.22
N SER A 175 5.96 -11.07 0.46
CA SER A 175 5.24 -10.26 -0.52
C SER A 175 6.20 -9.39 -1.33
N THR A 176 7.21 -10.02 -1.97
CA THR A 176 8.15 -9.30 -2.85
C THR A 176 8.00 -9.72 -4.31
N ALA A 177 8.47 -8.86 -5.22
CA ALA A 177 8.52 -9.18 -6.64
C ALA A 177 9.33 -10.45 -6.94
N ALA A 178 10.44 -10.68 -6.22
CA ALA A 178 11.27 -11.86 -6.41
C ALA A 178 10.55 -13.16 -6.00
N ASP A 179 9.78 -13.12 -4.92
CA ASP A 179 8.98 -14.28 -4.49
C ASP A 179 7.85 -14.56 -5.47
N LEU A 180 7.25 -13.51 -6.04
CA LEU A 180 6.24 -13.66 -7.07
C LEU A 180 6.82 -14.29 -8.34
N VAL A 181 8.02 -13.88 -8.77
CA VAL A 181 8.75 -14.52 -9.88
C VAL A 181 9.01 -16.00 -9.59
N ALA A 182 9.50 -16.32 -8.39
CA ALA A 182 9.82 -17.70 -8.01
C ALA A 182 8.58 -18.62 -7.96
N ALA A 183 7.40 -18.06 -7.67
CA ALA A 183 6.13 -18.78 -7.65
C ALA A 183 5.39 -18.79 -8.99
N PHE A 184 5.86 -18.01 -9.98
CA PHE A 184 5.17 -17.86 -11.25
C PHE A 184 5.32 -19.13 -12.11
N PRO A 185 4.25 -19.61 -12.76
CA PRO A 185 4.34 -20.78 -13.62
C PRO A 185 5.20 -20.52 -14.85
N ALA A 186 5.74 -21.58 -15.44
CA ALA A 186 6.41 -21.50 -16.73
C ALA A 186 5.38 -21.25 -17.86
N PRO A 187 5.76 -20.53 -18.94
CA PRO A 187 4.89 -20.36 -20.10
C PRO A 187 4.38 -21.71 -20.63
N GLY A 188 3.12 -21.78 -21.06
CA GLY A 188 2.56 -23.02 -21.60
C GLY A 188 2.09 -24.04 -20.56
N THR A 189 2.26 -23.77 -19.25
CA THR A 189 1.81 -24.65 -18.16
C THR A 189 0.53 -24.18 -17.46
N ALA A 190 -0.01 -23.00 -17.81
CA ALA A 190 -1.25 -22.52 -17.21
C ALA A 190 -2.41 -23.46 -17.58
N ARG A 191 -2.93 -24.12 -16.55
CA ARG A 191 -3.98 -25.13 -16.67
C ARG A 191 -5.31 -24.46 -16.99
N ALA A 192 -6.05 -25.00 -17.97
CA ALA A 192 -7.47 -24.71 -18.11
C ALA A 192 -8.20 -24.99 -16.78
N PRO A 193 -9.18 -24.18 -16.37
CA PRO A 193 -9.91 -24.44 -15.12
C PRO A 193 -10.50 -25.85 -15.14
N GLU A 194 -10.21 -26.61 -14.10
CA GLU A 194 -10.72 -27.97 -13.93
C GLU A 194 -12.24 -27.89 -13.72
N PRO A 195 -13.07 -28.60 -14.51
CA PRO A 195 -14.51 -28.55 -14.33
C PRO A 195 -14.88 -29.07 -12.92
N PRO A 196 -15.92 -28.52 -12.28
CA PRO A 196 -16.32 -28.97 -10.96
C PRO A 196 -16.64 -30.47 -10.96
N ALA A 197 -16.10 -31.17 -9.97
CA ALA A 197 -16.34 -32.60 -9.79
C ALA A 197 -17.84 -32.86 -9.62
N GLY A 198 -18.46 -33.52 -10.62
CA GLY A 198 -19.87 -33.92 -10.58
C GLY A 198 -20.72 -33.64 -11.83
N SER A 199 -20.19 -32.98 -12.86
CA SER A 199 -20.92 -32.74 -14.10
C SER A 199 -21.03 -34.00 -14.98
N ALA A 200 -22.04 -34.82 -14.72
CA ALA A 200 -22.45 -35.91 -15.60
C ALA A 200 -23.28 -35.38 -16.78
N PHE A 201 -22.62 -34.94 -17.86
CA PHE A 201 -23.27 -34.80 -19.18
C PHE A 201 -22.28 -35.15 -20.29
N THR A 202 -22.57 -36.23 -21.02
CA THR A 202 -21.83 -36.71 -22.20
C THR A 202 -22.48 -36.30 -23.52
N ARG A 203 -21.63 -35.88 -24.48
CA ARG A 203 -21.71 -35.86 -25.97
C ARG A 203 -21.84 -34.47 -26.65
N GLY A 204 -20.71 -34.00 -27.18
CA GLY A 204 -20.51 -32.88 -28.13
C GLY A 204 -19.01 -32.71 -28.45
N PRO A 205 -18.60 -32.21 -29.64
CA PRO A 205 -17.27 -32.47 -30.23
C PRO A 205 -16.12 -31.85 -29.42
N TRP A 206 -15.01 -32.60 -29.37
CA TRP A 206 -13.61 -32.31 -28.95
C TRP A 206 -13.37 -31.11 -28.02
N PRO A 207 -12.59 -31.23 -26.91
CA PRO A 207 -12.24 -30.07 -26.10
C PRO A 207 -11.66 -29.00 -27.01
N ALA A 208 -12.15 -27.75 -26.89
CA ALA A 208 -11.56 -26.62 -27.57
C ALA A 208 -10.03 -26.76 -27.44
N ALA A 209 -9.33 -26.82 -28.57
CA ALA A 209 -7.87 -26.93 -28.57
C ALA A 209 -7.35 -25.91 -27.54
N PRO A 210 -6.38 -26.26 -26.67
CA PRO A 210 -5.82 -25.30 -25.74
C PRO A 210 -5.47 -24.05 -26.55
N THR A 211 -6.14 -22.93 -26.23
CA THR A 211 -5.88 -21.67 -26.91
C THR A 211 -4.37 -21.46 -26.85
N PRO A 212 -3.68 -21.26 -27.98
CA PRO A 212 -2.23 -21.11 -27.98
C PRO A 212 -1.87 -20.10 -26.91
N THR A 213 -1.09 -20.54 -25.92
CA THR A 213 -0.67 -19.68 -24.81
C THR A 213 0.04 -18.50 -25.43
N THR A 214 -0.50 -17.29 -25.23
CA THR A 214 0.13 -16.08 -25.76
C THR A 214 1.53 -15.91 -25.17
N GLY A 215 1.81 -16.57 -24.03
CA GLY A 215 3.07 -16.46 -23.33
C GLY A 215 3.31 -15.02 -22.88
N ARG A 216 2.23 -14.24 -22.69
CA ARG A 216 2.26 -12.81 -22.39
C ARG A 216 1.73 -12.51 -21.00
N VAL A 217 2.45 -11.63 -20.30
CA VAL A 217 2.07 -11.11 -18.98
C VAL A 217 1.96 -9.59 -19.06
N LEU A 218 0.81 -9.05 -18.65
CA LEU A 218 0.64 -7.62 -18.41
C LEU A 218 1.09 -7.28 -17.00
N VAL A 219 2.00 -6.31 -16.87
CA VAL A 219 2.52 -5.82 -15.59
C VAL A 219 2.24 -4.32 -15.46
N PRO A 220 1.11 -3.92 -14.86
CA PRO A 220 0.85 -2.53 -14.53
C PRO A 220 1.61 -2.14 -13.25
N ARG A 221 2.58 -1.24 -13.37
CA ARG A 221 3.45 -0.82 -12.26
C ARG A 221 3.46 0.69 -12.02
N GLY A 222 4.05 1.08 -10.90
CA GLY A 222 4.43 2.48 -10.67
C GLY A 222 5.67 2.88 -11.47
N ASP A 223 5.80 4.15 -11.79
CA ASP A 223 6.96 4.73 -12.46
C ASP A 223 8.30 4.46 -11.76
N LEU A 224 8.30 4.43 -10.42
CA LEU A 224 9.47 4.17 -9.59
C LEU A 224 9.69 2.69 -9.23
N ALA A 225 8.85 1.78 -9.72
CA ALA A 225 8.97 0.36 -9.38
C ALA A 225 10.22 -0.27 -10.01
N ALA A 226 10.93 -1.09 -9.23
CA ALA A 226 12.11 -1.80 -9.71
C ALA A 226 11.71 -2.86 -10.77
N PRO A 227 12.59 -3.13 -11.75
CA PRO A 227 12.28 -4.07 -12.85
C PRO A 227 12.37 -5.55 -12.43
N THR A 228 12.49 -5.85 -11.14
CA THR A 228 12.69 -7.22 -10.64
C THR A 228 11.62 -8.21 -11.13
N LEU A 229 10.34 -7.79 -11.18
CA LEU A 229 9.27 -8.66 -11.69
C LEU A 229 9.37 -8.81 -13.21
N THR A 230 9.54 -7.70 -13.94
CA THR A 230 9.57 -7.70 -15.40
C THR A 230 10.76 -8.47 -15.94
N ASP A 231 11.95 -8.24 -15.38
CA ASP A 231 13.18 -8.93 -15.74
C ASP A 231 13.12 -10.41 -15.36
N GLY A 232 12.57 -10.72 -14.18
CA GLY A 232 12.44 -12.08 -13.69
C GLY A 232 11.48 -12.93 -14.54
N LEU A 233 10.33 -12.38 -14.93
CA LEU A 233 9.37 -13.06 -15.81
C LEU A 233 9.94 -13.22 -17.23
N ALA A 234 10.60 -12.19 -17.77
CA ALA A 234 11.25 -12.27 -19.07
C ALA A 234 12.35 -13.35 -19.09
N ALA A 235 13.16 -13.43 -18.02
CA ALA A 235 14.17 -14.48 -17.86
C ALA A 235 13.55 -15.89 -17.75
N ALA A 236 12.31 -16.00 -17.26
CA ALA A 236 11.55 -17.24 -17.21
C ALA A 236 10.85 -17.59 -18.55
N GLY A 237 11.01 -16.77 -19.59
CA GLY A 237 10.51 -17.01 -20.94
C GLY A 237 9.17 -16.35 -21.26
N TRP A 238 8.64 -15.50 -20.37
CA TRP A 238 7.43 -14.73 -20.65
C TRP A 238 7.72 -13.50 -21.53
N GLN A 239 6.80 -13.18 -22.43
CA GLN A 239 6.74 -11.86 -23.07
C GLN A 239 6.05 -10.90 -22.09
N VAL A 240 6.78 -9.91 -21.60
CA VAL A 240 6.26 -9.01 -20.57
C VAL A 240 5.92 -7.66 -21.19
N ASP A 241 4.66 -7.27 -21.09
CA ASP A 241 4.23 -5.92 -21.42
C ASP A 241 4.19 -5.10 -20.12
N ASP A 242 5.21 -4.26 -19.95
CA ASP A 242 5.40 -3.39 -18.79
C ASP A 242 4.75 -2.02 -19.01
N VAL A 243 3.72 -1.70 -18.23
CA VAL A 243 2.95 -0.46 -18.39
C VAL A 243 2.98 0.35 -17.10
N VAL A 244 3.37 1.62 -17.20
CA VAL A 244 3.29 2.57 -16.09
C VAL A 244 1.82 2.94 -15.89
N ALA A 245 1.21 2.43 -14.81
CA ALA A 245 -0.17 2.72 -14.46
C ALA A 245 -0.30 3.99 -13.62
N TYR A 246 0.66 4.25 -12.75
CA TYR A 246 0.63 5.40 -11.86
C TYR A 246 2.03 5.99 -11.65
N ARG A 247 2.05 7.22 -11.17
CA ARG A 247 3.25 7.91 -10.75
C ARG A 247 3.22 8.23 -9.26
N THR A 248 4.39 8.16 -8.65
CA THR A 248 4.60 8.66 -7.30
C THR A 248 5.13 10.09 -7.37
N VAL A 249 4.31 11.06 -6.96
CA VAL A 249 4.69 12.48 -6.95
C VAL A 249 4.76 13.01 -5.51
N PRO A 250 5.52 14.08 -5.25
CA PRO A 250 5.43 14.78 -3.97
C PRO A 250 3.99 15.18 -3.65
N ALA A 251 3.61 15.06 -2.37
CA ALA A 251 2.36 15.59 -1.86
C ALA A 251 2.43 17.11 -1.72
N GLU A 252 1.35 17.71 -1.21
CA GLU A 252 1.39 19.11 -0.80
C GLU A 252 2.30 19.27 0.43
N PRO A 253 2.93 20.45 0.60
CA PRO A 253 3.75 20.72 1.78
C PRO A 253 2.99 20.43 3.07
N PRO A 254 3.65 19.89 4.11
CA PRO A 254 3.02 19.67 5.41
C PRO A 254 2.46 20.97 5.99
N PRO A 255 1.40 20.88 6.82
CA PRO A 255 0.84 22.03 7.52
C PRO A 255 1.92 22.85 8.28
N PRO A 256 1.76 24.18 8.43
CA PRO A 256 2.78 25.04 9.03
C PRO A 256 3.19 24.68 10.46
N ASP A 257 2.29 24.11 11.25
CA ASP A 257 2.54 23.60 12.60
C ASP A 257 3.49 22.38 12.58
N VAL A 258 3.32 21.45 11.66
CA VAL A 258 4.25 20.34 11.43
C VAL A 258 5.62 20.85 11.00
N ALA A 259 5.65 21.82 10.08
CA ALA A 259 6.91 22.43 9.63
C ALA A 259 7.64 23.15 10.77
N THR A 260 6.91 23.83 11.65
CA THR A 260 7.47 24.48 12.84
C THR A 260 8.01 23.45 13.83
N ALA A 261 7.22 22.42 14.14
CA ALA A 261 7.61 21.33 15.05
C ALA A 261 8.79 20.49 14.52
N TRP A 262 8.94 20.43 13.20
CA TRP A 262 10.12 19.87 12.56
C TRP A 262 11.34 20.75 12.78
N ALA A 263 11.23 22.05 12.47
CA ALA A 263 12.36 22.98 12.54
C ALA A 263 12.89 23.20 13.97
N ASP A 264 12.01 23.21 14.97
CA ASP A 264 12.39 23.41 16.38
C ASP A 264 12.81 22.12 17.11
N GLY A 265 12.71 20.97 16.45
CA GLY A 265 13.07 19.66 17.01
C GLY A 265 12.05 19.12 18.03
N THR A 266 10.83 19.62 18.04
CA THR A 266 9.69 19.01 18.76
C THR A 266 9.41 17.61 18.22
N ILE A 267 9.52 17.42 16.90
CA ILE A 267 9.52 16.10 16.28
C ILE A 267 10.89 15.44 16.55
N ARG A 268 10.90 14.43 17.42
CA ARG A 268 12.13 13.77 17.90
C ARG A 268 12.59 12.61 17.06
N ALA A 269 11.73 12.09 16.19
CA ALA A 269 12.15 11.09 15.23
C ALA A 269 11.33 11.13 13.94
N VAL A 270 11.89 10.55 12.87
CA VAL A 270 11.21 10.27 11.62
C VAL A 270 11.45 8.82 11.19
N LEU A 271 10.38 8.13 10.77
CA LEU A 271 10.43 6.76 10.27
C LEU A 271 10.25 6.73 8.74
N LEU A 272 11.32 6.50 7.97
CA LEU A 272 11.26 6.55 6.50
C LEU A 272 11.15 5.16 5.87
N THR A 273 10.07 4.96 5.11
CA THR A 273 9.71 3.67 4.50
C THR A 273 10.09 3.56 3.03
N SER A 274 10.48 4.66 2.36
CA SER A 274 10.86 4.64 0.96
C SER A 274 11.80 5.77 0.57
N ALA A 275 12.52 5.57 -0.53
CA ALA A 275 13.39 6.58 -1.13
C ALA A 275 12.62 7.84 -1.60
N SER A 276 11.37 7.69 -2.03
CA SER A 276 10.53 8.83 -2.44
C SER A 276 10.09 9.66 -1.24
N SER A 277 9.80 9.02 -0.10
CA SER A 277 9.50 9.71 1.16
C SER A 277 10.71 10.50 1.68
N VAL A 278 11.92 9.95 1.55
CA VAL A 278 13.17 10.67 1.87
C VAL A 278 13.28 11.97 1.08
N ARG A 279 13.15 11.90 -0.25
CA ARG A 279 13.32 13.07 -1.12
C ARG A 279 12.27 14.14 -0.80
N SER A 280 11.01 13.73 -0.73
CA SER A 280 9.91 14.66 -0.42
C SER A 280 10.04 15.28 0.98
N LEU A 281 10.50 14.53 1.99
CA LEU A 281 10.77 15.09 3.31
C LEU A 281 11.78 16.24 3.21
N VAL A 282 12.90 16.02 2.53
CA VAL A 282 13.96 17.03 2.37
C VAL A 282 13.48 18.21 1.54
N ASP A 283 12.71 17.96 0.48
CA ASP A 283 12.18 19.02 -0.40
C ASP A 283 11.19 19.94 0.34
N HIS A 284 10.35 19.40 1.23
CA HIS A 284 9.34 20.18 1.95
C HIS A 284 9.81 20.74 3.29
N LEU A 285 10.56 19.96 4.06
CA LEU A 285 10.91 20.28 5.45
C LEU A 285 12.41 20.56 5.64
N GLY A 286 13.24 20.27 4.63
CA GLY A 286 14.68 20.40 4.74
C GLY A 286 15.33 19.31 5.62
N PRO A 287 16.62 19.46 5.97
CA PRO A 287 17.32 18.49 6.80
C PRO A 287 16.77 18.48 8.24
N PRO A 288 16.77 17.31 8.92
CA PRO A 288 16.34 17.19 10.31
C PRO A 288 17.29 17.93 11.25
N PRO A 289 16.77 18.59 12.30
CA PRO A 289 17.60 19.06 13.41
C PRO A 289 18.47 17.94 14.00
N ALA A 290 19.57 18.32 14.66
CA ALA A 290 20.48 17.37 15.32
C ALA A 290 19.81 16.55 16.43
N SER A 291 18.67 17.01 16.96
CA SER A 291 17.85 16.33 17.97
C SER A 291 16.85 15.32 17.39
N THR A 292 16.63 15.30 16.07
CA THR A 292 15.61 14.46 15.41
C THR A 292 16.19 13.20 14.80
N LEU A 293 15.93 12.03 15.39
CA LEU A 293 16.44 10.74 14.91
C LEU A 293 15.83 10.32 13.56
N VAL A 294 16.65 9.78 12.67
CA VAL A 294 16.25 9.28 11.35
C VAL A 294 16.39 7.77 11.33
N VAL A 295 15.26 7.07 11.29
CA VAL A 295 15.21 5.60 11.22
C VAL A 295 14.61 5.19 9.88
N VAL A 296 15.25 4.25 9.18
CA VAL A 296 14.85 3.85 7.83
C VAL A 296 14.52 2.36 7.76
N ILE A 297 13.58 1.99 6.88
CA ILE A 297 13.06 0.62 6.80
C ILE A 297 14.07 -0.40 6.27
N GLY A 298 15.07 0.05 5.51
CA GLY A 298 16.02 -0.86 4.88
C GLY A 298 17.16 -0.18 4.10
N PRO A 299 18.08 -0.99 3.53
CA PRO A 299 19.33 -0.50 2.96
C PRO A 299 19.18 0.46 1.79
N SER A 300 18.21 0.21 0.89
CA SER A 300 17.98 1.09 -0.26
C SER A 300 17.52 2.48 0.17
N THR A 301 16.62 2.57 1.15
CA THR A 301 16.20 3.83 1.77
C THR A 301 17.35 4.51 2.50
N ALA A 302 18.23 3.75 3.18
CA ALA A 302 19.41 4.29 3.84
C ALA A 302 20.40 4.94 2.84
N VAL A 303 20.65 4.28 1.70
CA VAL A 303 21.49 4.84 0.63
C VAL A 303 20.90 6.16 0.13
N GLN A 304 19.59 6.22 -0.06
CA GLN A 304 18.91 7.41 -0.57
C GLN A 304 18.92 8.54 0.47
N ALA A 305 18.65 8.24 1.74
CA ALA A 305 18.76 9.20 2.85
C ALA A 305 20.14 9.85 2.90
N ARG A 306 21.22 9.05 2.85
CA ARG A 306 22.60 9.55 2.85
C ARG A 306 22.91 10.40 1.61
N ARG A 307 22.42 10.01 0.43
CA ARG A 307 22.56 10.81 -0.81
C ARG A 307 21.85 12.16 -0.72
N SER A 308 20.72 12.21 -0.02
CA SER A 308 19.98 13.44 0.28
C SER A 308 20.56 14.23 1.46
N GLY A 309 21.75 13.87 1.95
CA GLY A 309 22.43 14.58 3.04
C GLY A 309 21.88 14.29 4.44
N LEU A 310 21.00 13.29 4.58
CA LEU A 310 20.48 12.88 5.88
C LEU A 310 21.47 11.96 6.61
N ARG A 311 21.63 12.20 7.91
CA ARG A 311 22.16 11.19 8.82
C ARG A 311 21.13 10.06 8.97
N VAL A 312 21.61 8.83 9.13
CA VAL A 312 20.75 7.66 9.38
C VAL A 312 21.18 7.07 10.70
N ASP A 313 20.35 7.24 11.73
CA ASP A 313 20.65 6.82 13.09
C ASP A 313 20.38 5.31 13.29
N ALA A 314 19.40 4.75 12.57
CA ALA A 314 19.19 3.29 12.55
C ALA A 314 18.57 2.80 11.23
N VAL A 315 18.90 1.55 10.88
CA VAL A 315 18.25 0.79 9.79
C VAL A 315 17.51 -0.39 10.42
N ALA A 316 16.23 -0.53 10.13
CA ALA A 316 15.44 -1.65 10.65
C ALA A 316 16.01 -3.00 10.16
N ARG A 317 16.10 -3.97 11.07
CA ARG A 317 16.52 -5.34 10.75
C ARG A 317 15.47 -6.07 9.92
N GLU A 318 14.20 -5.82 10.25
CA GLU A 318 13.04 -6.32 9.51
C GLU A 318 12.41 -5.15 8.76
N GLN A 319 12.08 -5.37 7.48
CA GLN A 319 11.42 -4.37 6.64
C GLN A 319 9.92 -4.30 6.95
N SER A 320 9.60 -4.00 8.20
CA SER A 320 8.24 -3.91 8.73
C SER A 320 8.11 -2.67 9.62
N LEU A 321 6.87 -2.21 9.86
CA LEU A 321 6.61 -1.11 10.80
C LEU A 321 7.05 -1.47 12.22
N ALA A 322 6.84 -2.72 12.64
CA ALA A 322 7.33 -3.21 13.93
C ALA A 322 8.87 -3.16 14.00
N GLY A 323 9.56 -3.54 12.92
CA GLY A 323 11.01 -3.44 12.81
C GLY A 323 11.53 -2.00 12.88
N LEU A 324 10.83 -1.05 12.26
CA LEU A 324 11.12 0.39 12.37
C LEU A 324 10.98 0.92 13.80
N VAL A 325 9.87 0.60 14.48
CA VAL A 325 9.65 1.03 15.86
C VAL A 325 10.67 0.40 16.81
N THR A 326 11.00 -0.88 16.60
CA THR A 326 12.03 -1.58 17.39
C THR A 326 13.40 -0.92 17.22
N ALA A 327 13.77 -0.56 15.98
CA ALA A 327 15.01 0.16 15.70
C ALA A 327 15.01 1.57 16.34
N LEU A 328 13.88 2.26 16.33
CA LEU A 328 13.72 3.57 16.99
C LEU A 328 13.93 3.47 18.50
N VAL A 329 13.26 2.53 19.17
CA VAL A 329 13.42 2.32 20.62
C VAL A 329 14.88 2.04 20.95
N ALA A 330 15.53 1.15 20.20
CA ALA A 330 16.93 0.79 20.44
C ALA A 330 17.90 1.98 20.34
N VAL A 331 17.68 2.92 19.42
CA VAL A 331 18.53 4.12 19.28
C VAL A 331 18.14 5.25 20.25
N ALA A 332 16.88 5.32 20.67
CA ALA A 332 16.39 6.32 21.61
C ALA A 332 16.76 5.99 23.07
N THR A 333 16.88 4.71 23.41
CA THR A 333 17.33 4.23 24.71
C THR A 333 18.64 3.43 24.55
N PRO A 334 19.77 4.08 24.26
CA PRO A 334 21.05 3.38 24.27
C PRO A 334 21.25 2.80 25.67
N SER A 335 21.39 1.47 25.75
CA SER A 335 21.71 0.83 27.02
C SER A 335 23.05 1.39 27.50
N GLU A 336 23.14 1.85 28.75
CA GLU A 336 24.43 2.11 29.38
C GLU A 336 25.21 0.78 29.40
N GLU A 337 26.07 0.56 28.40
CA GLU A 337 27.13 -0.42 28.51
C GLU A 337 27.98 -0.01 29.72
N HIS A 338 27.81 -0.75 30.81
CA HIS A 338 28.65 -0.65 31.99
C HIS A 338 30.12 -0.89 31.57
N PRO A 339 31.05 -0.04 32.04
CA PRO A 339 32.46 -0.09 31.64
C PRO A 339 33.18 -1.38 32.07
#